data_AF-A0A8C9QIH7-F1
#
_entry.id   AF-A0A8C9QIH7-F1
#
_cell.length_a   1.000
_cell.length_b   1.000
_cell.length_c   1.000
_cell.angle_alpha   90.00
_cell.angle_beta   90.00
_cell.angle_gamma   90.00
#
_symmetry.space_group_name_H-M   'P 1'
#
loop_
_entity.id
_entity.type
_entity.pdbx_description
1 polymer ?
#
loop_
_entity_poly.entity_id
_entity_poly.type
_entity_poly.pdbx_seq_one_letter_code
_entity_poly.pdbx_strand_id
1 'polypeptide(L)' 'QYRLLFLLLSLCFVLVGKLNQFGSYEELPDYIMVMVANKKSQDQMTEDLSLFLGNNTIRFTVWYVSEYL' A
#
# COMPACT_ATOMS: atom_id res chain seq x y z
N GLN A 1 -10.09 14.10 -16.28
CA GLN A 1 -10.37 12.79 -15.65
C GLN A 1 -9.14 11.88 -15.50
N TYR A 2 -7.91 12.37 -15.70
CA TYR A 2 -6.67 11.56 -15.59
C TYR A 2 -5.98 11.66 -14.22
N ARG A 3 -6.47 12.53 -13.33
CA ARG A 3 -5.84 12.80 -12.03
C ARG A 3 -5.81 11.58 -11.13
N LEU A 4 -6.87 10.76 -11.14
CA LEU A 4 -6.94 9.52 -10.36
C LEU A 4 -5.96 8.47 -10.90
N LEU A 5 -5.89 8.32 -12.23
CA LEU A 5 -4.98 7.39 -12.89
C LEU A 5 -3.52 7.74 -12.62
N PHE A 6 -3.17 9.03 -12.66
CA PHE A 6 -1.82 9.52 -12.33
C PHE A 6 -1.44 9.24 -10.87
N LEU A 7 -2.39 9.43 -9.95
CA LEU A 7 -2.17 9.20 -8.52
C LEU A 7 -1.95 7.71 -8.22
N LEU A 8 -2.72 6.82 -8.87
CA LEU A 8 -2.56 5.37 -8.76
C LEU A 8 -1.23 4.89 -9.36
N LEU A 9 -0.80 5.44 -10.49
CA LEU A 9 0.49 5.11 -11.11
C LEU A 9 1.68 5.55 -10.24
N SER A 10 1.63 6.77 -9.68
CA SER A 10 2.66 7.25 -8.75
C SER A 10 2.70 6.41 -7.48
N LEU A 11 1.54 5.99 -6.98
CA LEU A 11 1.45 5.15 -5.79
C LEU A 11 2.06 3.78 -6.05
N CYS A 12 1.72 3.14 -7.17
CA CYS A 12 2.24 1.83 -7.54
C CYS A 12 3.77 1.82 -7.58
N PHE A 13 4.39 2.85 -8.16
CA PHE A 13 5.85 2.96 -8.22
C PHE A 13 6.51 2.99 -6.84
N VAL A 14 5.95 3.78 -5.91
CA VAL A 14 6.50 3.89 -4.55
C VAL A 14 6.25 2.62 -3.74
N LEU A 15 5.07 2.00 -3.91
CA LEU A 15 4.73 0.73 -3.27
C LEU A 15 5.69 -0.39 -3.68
N VAL A 16 5.94 -0.56 -4.98
CA VAL A 16 6.90 -1.56 -5.50
C VAL A 16 8.29 -1.35 -4.88
N GLY A 17 8.76 -0.10 -4.82
CA GLY A 17 10.06 0.23 -4.23
C GLY A 17 10.14 -0.09 -2.74
N LYS A 18 9.09 0.21 -1.97
CA LYS A 18 9.03 -0.08 -0.54
C LYS A 18 8.86 -1.57 -0.25
N LEU A 19 8.01 -2.26 -1.00
CA LEU A 19 7.78 -3.70 -0.83
C LEU A 19 9.03 -4.51 -1.12
N ASN A 20 9.82 -4.15 -2.13
CA ASN A 20 11.13 -4.78 -2.36
C ASN A 20 12.09 -4.69 -1.16
N GLN A 21 11.89 -3.74 -0.22
CA GLN A 21 12.65 -3.69 1.04
C GLN A 21 12.11 -4.64 2.12
N PHE A 22 10.83 -4.97 2.08
CA PHE A 22 10.16 -5.88 3.04
C PHE A 22 10.10 -7.34 2.55
N GLY A 23 10.33 -7.57 1.26
CA GLY A 23 10.30 -8.85 0.57
C GLY A 23 9.64 -8.71 -0.80
N SER A 24 10.17 -9.34 -1.84
CA SER A 24 9.55 -9.29 -3.17
C SER A 24 8.22 -10.03 -3.18
N TYR A 25 7.14 -9.27 -2.96
CA TYR A 25 5.77 -9.72 -3.15
C TYR A 25 5.22 -9.03 -4.38
N GLU A 26 5.22 -9.72 -5.52
CA GLU A 26 4.83 -9.13 -6.82
C GLU A 26 3.34 -8.74 -6.86
N GLU A 27 2.48 -9.36 -6.05
CA GLU A 27 1.02 -9.12 -6.06
C GLU A 27 0.53 -8.10 -5.02
N LEU A 28 1.36 -7.76 -4.02
CA LEU A 28 0.97 -6.78 -2.99
C LEU A 28 0.71 -5.36 -3.51
N PRO A 29 1.49 -4.83 -4.48
CA PRO A 29 1.26 -3.48 -4.99
C PRO A 29 -0.14 -3.31 -5.58
N ASP A 30 -0.60 -4.29 -6.37
CA ASP A 30 -1.93 -4.28 -6.97
C ASP A 30 -3.02 -4.38 -5.90
N TYR A 31 -2.79 -5.23 -4.89
CA TYR A 31 -3.73 -5.37 -3.77
C TYR A 31 -3.89 -4.07 -2.97
N ILE A 32 -2.79 -3.39 -2.64
CA ILE A 32 -2.80 -2.09 -1.96
C ILE A 32 -3.44 -1.02 -2.84
N MET A 33 -3.15 -1.02 -4.15
CA MET A 33 -3.77 -0.09 -5.11
C MET A 33 -5.30 -0.21 -5.08
N VAL A 34 -5.82 -1.45 -5.04
CA VAL A 34 -7.27 -1.72 -4.91
C VAL A 34 -7.81 -1.25 -3.56
N MET A 35 -7.08 -1.44 -2.45
CA MET A 35 -7.51 -0.93 -1.14
C MET A 35 -7.64 0.59 -1.10
N VAL A 36 -6.70 1.29 -1.73
CA VAL A 36 -6.65 2.75 -1.79
C VAL A 36 -7.72 3.30 -2.72
N ALA A 37 -7.94 2.64 -3.86
CA ALA A 37 -9.07 2.93 -4.75
C ALA A 37 -10.42 2.76 -4.04
N ASN A 38 -10.53 1.78 -3.14
CA ASN A 38 -11.72 1.55 -2.30
C ASN A 38 -11.77 2.44 -1.04
N LYS A 39 -10.79 3.32 -0.81
CA LYS A 39 -10.72 4.19 0.38
C LYS A 39 -10.83 3.42 1.70
N LYS A 40 -10.20 2.25 1.80
CA LYS A 40 -10.12 1.50 3.06
C LYS A 40 -9.45 2.35 4.14
N SER A 41 -9.94 2.24 5.38
CA SER A 41 -9.33 2.91 6.53
C SER A 41 -7.98 2.28 6.89
N GLN A 42 -7.16 2.99 7.67
CA GLN A 42 -5.88 2.50 8.15
C GLN A 42 -6.02 1.17 8.89
N ASP A 43 -7.04 1.02 9.73
CA ASP A 43 -7.27 -0.20 10.51
C ASP A 43 -7.57 -1.39 9.60
N GLN A 44 -8.42 -1.19 8.59
CA GLN A 44 -8.76 -2.24 7.62
C GLN A 44 -7.54 -2.64 6.78
N MET A 45 -6.75 -1.65 6.34
CA MET A 45 -5.50 -1.89 5.62
C MET A 45 -4.48 -2.64 6.49
N THR A 46 -4.39 -2.30 7.79
CA THR A 46 -3.47 -2.95 8.72
C THR A 46 -3.88 -4.40 8.97
N GLU A 47 -5.18 -4.66 9.13
CA GLU A 47 -5.69 -6.01 9.34
C GLU A 47 -5.44 -6.90 8.11
N ASP A 48 -5.79 -6.42 6.91
CA ASP A 48 -5.58 -7.15 5.66
C ASP A 48 -4.09 -7.36 5.34
N LEU A 49 -3.27 -6.33 5.52
CA LEU A 49 -1.83 -6.42 5.27
C LEU A 49 -1.09 -7.18 6.38
N SER A 50 -1.69 -7.41 7.55
CA SER A 50 -1.10 -8.25 8.62
C SER A 50 -0.93 -9.69 8.16
N LEU A 51 -1.81 -10.17 7.27
CA LEU A 51 -1.73 -11.51 6.71
C LEU A 51 -0.53 -11.69 5.77
N PHE A 52 -0.06 -10.60 5.15
CA PHE A 52 1.04 -10.63 4.17
C PHE A 52 2.38 -10.21 4.78
N LEU A 53 2.38 -9.09 5.49
CA LEU A 53 3.59 -8.45 6.02
C LEU A 53 3.82 -8.80 7.50
N GLY A 54 2.85 -9.38 8.20
CA GLY A 54 2.96 -9.78 9.61
C GLY A 54 3.44 -8.63 10.50
N ASN A 55 4.60 -8.80 11.14
CA ASN A 55 5.20 -7.78 11.99
C ASN A 55 5.65 -6.52 11.22
N ASN A 56 5.87 -6.60 9.91
CA ASN A 56 6.24 -5.46 9.08
C ASN A 56 5.04 -4.59 8.70
N THR A 57 3.81 -5.07 8.93
CA THR A 57 2.59 -4.36 8.57
C THR A 57 2.50 -3.01 9.25
N ILE A 58 2.74 -2.95 10.57
CA ILE A 58 2.67 -1.70 11.33
C ILE A 58 3.66 -0.67 10.77
N ARG A 59 4.89 -1.10 10.43
CA ARG A 59 5.89 -0.20 9.81
C ARG A 59 5.41 0.31 8.45
N PHE A 60 4.77 -0.55 7.68
CA PHE A 60 4.23 -0.20 6.38
C PHE A 60 3.03 0.75 6.49
N THR A 61 2.01 0.47 7.30
CA THR A 61 0.84 1.35 7.46
C THR A 61 1.20 2.68 8.11
N VAL A 62 2.13 2.72 9.07
CA VAL A 62 2.63 4.00 9.63
C VAL A 62 3.33 4.83 8.56
N TRP A 63 4.20 4.22 7.75
CA TRP A 63 4.85 4.91 6.63
C TRP A 63 3.82 5.41 5.61
N TYR A 64 2.84 4.57 5.25
CA TYR A 64 1.80 4.91 4.29
C TYR A 64 0.96 6.11 4.76
N VAL A 65 0.54 6.11 6.04
CA VAL A 65 -0.21 7.20 6.64
C VAL A 65 0.62 8.49 6.70
N SER A 66 1.92 8.40 7.03
CA SER A 66 2.79 9.58 7.10
C SER A 66 3.01 10.27 5.74
N GLU A 67 2.96 9.53 4.64
CA GLU A 67 3.35 10.03 3.31
C GLU A 67 2.17 10.32 2.37
N TYR A 68 1.02 9.66 2.57
CA TYR A 68 -0.12 9.67 1.62
C TYR A 68 -1.48 10.05 2.21
N LEU A 69 -1.62 10.15 3.53
CA LEU A 69 -2.87 10.44 4.23
C LEU A 69 -2.75 11.72 5.05
#